data_AF-A0A256YC62-F1
#
_entry.id   AF-A0A256YC62-F1
#
_cell.length_a   1.000
_cell.length_b   1.000
_cell.length_c   1.000
_cell.angle_alpha   90.00
_cell.angle_beta   90.00
_cell.angle_gamma   90.00
#
_symmetry.space_group_name_H-M   'P 1'
#
loop_
_entity.id
_entity.type
_entity.pdbx_description
1 polymer ?
#
loop_
_entity_poly.entity_id
_entity_poly.type
_entity_poly.pdbx_seq_one_letter_code
_entity_poly.pdbx_strand_id
1 'polypeptide(L)'
;MVKRVNVRVKGRSSYERWSIYQWILEYRDILEREYGIVLNVSMEDGDEEYPRLIINSEVIEEPPFEEGYVIEALKKVLDKLFKKEG
;
A
#
# COMPACT_ATOMS: atom_id res chain seq x y z
N MET A 1 -20.78 -2.16 7.44
CA MET A 1 -19.55 -2.42 8.22
C MET A 1 -18.38 -1.96 7.38
N VAL A 2 -17.58 -1.00 7.84
CA VAL A 2 -16.44 -0.48 7.05
C VAL A 2 -15.32 -1.52 7.06
N LYS A 3 -14.81 -1.89 5.88
CA LYS A 3 -13.73 -2.88 5.76
C LYS A 3 -12.39 -2.17 6.01
N ARG A 4 -11.49 -2.82 6.77
CA ARG A 4 -10.15 -2.29 7.07
C ARG A 4 -9.11 -3.01 6.23
N VAL A 5 -8.16 -2.25 5.69
CA VAL A 5 -7.02 -2.75 4.91
C VAL A 5 -5.74 -2.26 5.57
N ASN A 6 -4.85 -3.17 5.93
CA ASN A 6 -3.56 -2.82 6.53
C ASN A 6 -2.52 -2.69 5.41
N VAL A 7 -1.84 -1.56 5.34
CA VAL A 7 -0.73 -1.33 4.41
C VAL A 7 0.54 -1.15 5.24
N ARG A 8 1.55 -1.97 4.97
CA ARG A 8 2.85 -1.91 5.65
C ARG A 8 3.93 -1.66 4.62
N VAL A 9 4.78 -0.69 4.90
CA VAL A 9 6.01 -0.45 4.14
C VAL A 9 7.17 -0.95 5.01
N LYS A 10 7.65 -2.16 4.69
CA LYS A 10 8.69 -2.85 5.46
C LYS A 10 10.06 -2.63 4.85
N GLY A 11 11.08 -2.35 5.64
CA GLY A 11 12.47 -2.31 5.16
C GLY A 11 13.36 -1.48 6.06
N ARG A 12 14.63 -1.29 5.65
CA ARG A 12 15.55 -0.38 6.35
C ARG A 12 15.08 1.07 6.28
N SER A 13 15.59 1.91 7.17
CA SER A 13 15.39 3.35 7.04
C SER A 13 16.10 3.86 5.78
N SER A 14 15.32 4.12 4.73
CA SER A 14 15.81 4.63 3.44
C SER A 14 14.88 5.72 2.91
N TYR A 15 15.38 6.49 1.93
CA TYR A 15 14.59 7.50 1.24
C TYR A 15 13.39 6.87 0.54
N GLU A 16 13.59 5.75 -0.14
CA GLU A 16 12.57 5.01 -0.88
C GLU A 16 11.45 4.51 0.04
N ARG A 17 11.80 3.97 1.23
CA ARG A 17 10.81 3.55 2.23
C ARG A 17 9.91 4.71 2.62
N TRP A 18 10.51 5.88 2.85
CA TRP A 18 9.77 7.07 3.24
C TRP A 18 8.90 7.61 2.10
N SER A 19 9.43 7.66 0.88
CA SER A 19 8.70 8.10 -0.32
C SER A 19 7.46 7.23 -0.58
N ILE A 20 7.60 5.91 -0.56
CA ILE A 20 6.46 4.97 -0.70
C ILE A 20 5.41 5.24 0.39
N TYR A 21 5.85 5.40 1.64
CA TYR A 21 4.94 5.69 2.74
C TYR A 21 4.18 7.02 2.53
N GLN A 22 4.85 8.09 2.11
CA GLN A 22 4.22 9.37 1.84
C GLN A 22 3.20 9.30 0.70
N TRP A 23 3.55 8.67 -0.43
CA TRP A 23 2.63 8.51 -1.56
C TRP A 23 1.34 7.77 -1.16
N ILE A 24 1.44 6.73 -0.32
CA ILE A 24 0.25 6.03 0.20
C ILE A 24 -0.62 6.98 1.03
N LEU A 25 -0.02 7.83 1.87
CA LEU A 25 -0.75 8.77 2.71
C LEU A 25 -1.45 9.84 1.87
N GLU A 26 -0.80 10.38 0.85
CA GLU A 26 -1.36 11.40 -0.05
C GLU A 26 -2.60 10.90 -0.79
N TYR A 27 -2.61 9.61 -1.16
CA TYR A 27 -3.75 8.98 -1.84
C TYR A 27 -4.75 8.31 -0.90
N ARG A 28 -4.52 8.34 0.41
CA ARG A 28 -5.33 7.61 1.40
C ARG A 28 -6.80 7.97 1.31
N ASP A 29 -7.14 9.26 1.39
CA ASP A 29 -8.53 9.73 1.36
C ASP A 29 -9.24 9.33 0.06
N ILE A 30 -8.52 9.35 -1.07
CA ILE A 30 -9.06 8.99 -2.38
C ILE A 30 -9.42 7.50 -2.40
N LEU A 31 -8.48 6.64 -1.99
CA LEU A 31 -8.67 5.19 -1.96
C LEU A 31 -9.73 4.76 -0.93
N GLU A 32 -9.74 5.37 0.25
CA GLU A 32 -10.76 5.10 1.27
C GLU A 32 -12.18 5.41 0.77
N ARG A 33 -12.35 6.54 0.07
CA ARG A 33 -13.64 6.92 -0.56
C ARG A 33 -14.00 6.04 -1.75
N GLU A 34 -13.05 5.77 -2.64
CA GLU A 34 -13.28 5.00 -3.88
C GLU A 34 -13.72 3.56 -3.58
N TYR A 35 -13.14 2.94 -2.55
CA TYR A 35 -13.41 1.54 -2.20
C TYR A 35 -14.32 1.35 -0.99
N GLY A 36 -14.70 2.43 -0.28
CA GLY A 36 -15.51 2.35 0.94
C GLY A 36 -14.80 1.61 2.08
N ILE A 37 -13.50 1.86 2.23
CA ILE A 37 -12.60 1.19 3.19
C ILE A 37 -11.94 2.18 4.14
N VAL A 38 -11.21 1.65 5.12
CA VAL A 38 -10.23 2.40 5.92
C VAL A 38 -8.87 1.77 5.73
N LEU A 39 -7.89 2.57 5.33
CA LEU A 39 -6.49 2.17 5.20
C LEU A 39 -5.76 2.43 6.53
N ASN A 40 -5.10 1.42 7.04
CA ASN A 40 -4.20 1.54 8.19
C ASN A 40 -2.77 1.43 7.67
N VAL A 41 -2.08 2.56 7.54
CA VAL A 41 -0.76 2.63 6.91
C VAL A 41 0.33 2.73 7.99
N SER A 42 1.32 1.87 7.92
CA SER A 42 2.43 1.84 8.88
C SER A 42 3.76 1.53 8.21
N MET A 43 4.85 1.96 8.84
CA MET A 43 6.20 1.50 8.50
C MET A 43 6.60 0.40 9.47
N GLU A 44 7.29 -0.62 8.95
CA GLU A 44 7.82 -1.73 9.73
C GLU A 44 9.33 -1.81 9.48
N ASP A 45 10.13 -1.88 10.55
CA ASP A 45 11.57 -2.04 10.38
C ASP A 45 11.89 -3.45 9.87
N GLY A 46 12.90 -3.53 9.01
CA GLY A 46 13.37 -4.78 8.43
C GLY A 46 14.78 -4.65 7.86
N ASP A 47 15.35 -5.77 7.47
CA ASP A 47 16.72 -5.89 6.97
C ASP A 47 16.80 -5.95 5.43
N GLU A 48 15.66 -5.85 4.74
CA GLU A 48 15.56 -5.88 3.28
C GLU A 48 16.40 -4.79 2.60
N GLU A 49 17.04 -5.16 1.49
CA GLU A 49 17.84 -4.24 0.66
C GLU A 49 16.98 -3.11 0.09
N TYR A 50 15.76 -3.43 -0.32
CA TYR A 50 14.75 -2.50 -0.82
C TYR A 50 13.46 -2.62 -0.01
N PRO A 51 12.69 -1.52 0.16
CA PRO A 51 11.43 -1.57 0.89
C PRO A 51 10.42 -2.49 0.21
N ARG A 52 9.64 -3.22 1.00
CA ARG A 52 8.53 -4.07 0.55
C ARG A 52 7.20 -3.44 0.91
N LEU A 53 6.30 -3.39 -0.07
CA LEU A 53 4.92 -3.01 0.15
C LEU A 53 4.08 -4.25 0.45
N ILE A 54 3.38 -4.25 1.57
CA ILE A 54 2.54 -5.37 2.02
C ILE A 54 1.13 -4.85 2.26
N ILE A 55 0.15 -5.42 1.56
CA ILE A 55 -1.25 -5.02 1.64
C ILE A 55 -2.04 -6.22 2.21
N ASN A 56 -2.48 -6.10 3.45
CA ASN A 56 -2.92 -7.19 4.32
C ASN A 56 -1.86 -8.30 4.38
N SER A 57 -2.06 -9.37 3.60
CA SER A 57 -1.15 -10.52 3.48
C SER A 57 -0.50 -10.64 2.09
N GLU A 58 -0.87 -9.78 1.13
CA GLU A 58 -0.28 -9.76 -0.20
C GLU A 58 1.01 -8.93 -0.18
N VAL A 59 2.13 -9.56 -0.52
CA VAL A 59 3.43 -8.90 -0.67
C VAL A 59 3.59 -8.51 -2.13
N ILE A 60 3.86 -7.25 -2.40
CA ILE A 60 4.19 -6.78 -3.74
C ILE A 60 5.65 -7.17 -4.01
N GLU A 61 5.87 -8.00 -5.03
CA GLU A 61 7.17 -8.62 -5.31
C GLU A 61 8.24 -7.59 -5.72
N GLU A 62 7.85 -6.59 -6.51
CA GLU A 62 8.72 -5.51 -6.95
C GLU A 62 8.40 -4.22 -6.18
N PRO A 63 9.40 -3.58 -5.53
CA PRO A 63 9.17 -2.31 -4.86
C PRO A 63 8.72 -1.24 -5.85
N PRO A 64 7.56 -0.61 -5.65
CA PRO A 64 7.15 0.52 -6.47
C PRO A 64 7.99 1.76 -6.11
N PHE A 65 9.01 2.08 -6.91
CA PHE A 65 9.89 3.24 -6.70
C PHE A 65 9.36 4.55 -7.30
N GLU A 66 8.17 4.53 -7.89
CA GLU A 66 7.49 5.71 -8.41
C GLU A 66 6.05 5.76 -7.88
N GLU A 67 5.55 6.96 -7.62
CA GLU A 67 4.21 7.21 -7.08
C GLU A 67 3.13 6.44 -7.86
N GLY A 68 3.14 6.53 -9.19
CA GLY A 68 2.16 5.86 -10.05
C GLY A 68 2.11 4.35 -9.84
N TYR A 69 3.26 3.69 -9.68
CA TYR A 69 3.33 2.26 -9.45
C TYR A 69 2.84 1.88 -8.05
N VAL A 70 3.06 2.73 -7.04
CA VAL A 70 2.50 2.49 -5.69
C VAL A 70 0.98 2.45 -5.76
N ILE A 71 0.38 3.44 -6.43
CA ILE A 71 -1.07 3.56 -6.52
C ILE A 71 -1.66 2.44 -7.38
N GLU A 72 -1.02 2.08 -8.48
CA GLU A 72 -1.45 0.94 -9.31
C GLU A 72 -1.43 -0.38 -8.53
N ALA A 73 -0.35 -0.64 -7.78
CA ALA A 73 -0.24 -1.83 -6.94
C ALA A 73 -1.34 -1.88 -5.87
N LEU A 74 -1.59 -0.76 -5.18
CA LEU A 74 -2.70 -0.64 -4.22
C LEU A 74 -4.04 -0.95 -4.86
N LYS A 75 -4.37 -0.27 -5.98
CA LYS A 75 -5.64 -0.45 -6.68
C LYS A 75 -5.83 -1.89 -7.16
N LYS A 76 -4.79 -2.53 -7.68
CA LYS A 76 -4.83 -3.93 -8.12
C LYS A 76 -5.22 -4.87 -6.97
N VAL A 77 -4.66 -4.68 -5.77
CA VAL A 77 -5.04 -5.49 -4.60
C VAL A 77 -6.45 -5.15 -4.11
N LEU A 78 -6.79 -3.86 -4.03
CA LEU A 78 -8.11 -3.41 -3.59
C LEU A 78 -9.23 -3.87 -4.52
N ASP A 79 -9.00 -3.85 -5.84
CA ASP A 79 -9.93 -4.37 -6.84
C ASP A 79 -10.17 -5.87 -6.63
N LYS A 80 -9.12 -6.69 -6.43
CA LYS A 80 -9.30 -8.13 -6.09
C LYS A 80 -10.13 -8.35 -4.82
N LEU A 81 -9.96 -7.48 -3.81
CA LEU A 81 -10.62 -7.63 -2.50
C LEU A 81 -12.07 -7.13 -2.50
N PHE A 82 -12.38 -6.11 -3.31
CA PHE A 82 -13.62 -5.34 -3.15
C PHE A 82 -14.41 -5.12 -4.44
N LYS A 83 -13.80 -5.19 -5.62
CA LYS A 83 -14.56 -5.33 -6.87
C LYS A 83 -14.83 -6.81 -7.10
N LYS A 84 -16.10 -7.20 -6.93
CA LYS A 84 -16.61 -8.38 -7.62
C LYS A 84 -16.52 -8.09 -9.12
N GLU A 85 -15.97 -9.02 -9.90
CA GLU A 85 -16.31 -9.10 -11.32
C GLU A 85 -17.83 -8.98 -11.43
N GLY A 86 -18.27 -8.00 -12.22
CA GLY A 86 -19.68 -7.83 -12.56
C GLY A 86 -20.18 -9.02 -13.37
#